data_AF-A0AAD5VBQ9-F1
#
_entry.id   AF-A0AAD5VBQ9-F1
#
_cell.length_a   1.000
_cell.length_b   1.000
_cell.length_c   1.000
_cell.angle_alpha   90.00
_cell.angle_beta   90.00
_cell.angle_gamma   90.00
#
_symmetry.space_group_name_H-M   'P 1'
#
loop_
_entity.id
_entity.type
_entity.pdbx_description
1 polymer ?
#
loop_
_entity_poly.entity_id
_entity_poly.type
_entity_poly.pdbx_seq_one_letter_code
_entity_poly.pdbx_strand_id
1 'polypeptide(L)'
;MFNLPEMYLKDLGRLSHKQPNERSRVWAEVLEEVIRGWADTSGRAAFVIAASLASLAVPPSLQSSFVTGSSLTAIVLSAGCLGIGTLLTRILSNLNQEDEEVQRNVVEWLLESPSARRKIATQFSIPGALLWWGSASLGSGTLYMCFINTNTATRVIASVALLTIGLALYSIARSNFLDVVLEKSGNQDAMVQSTFFQEPCTMLAP
;
A
#
# COMPACT_ATOMS: atom_id res chain seq x y z
N MET A 1 4.72 4.29 1.50
CA MET A 1 3.84 3.69 0.46
C MET A 1 4.29 2.30 -0.01
N PHE A 2 5.59 1.97 -0.07
CA PHE A 2 6.07 0.64 -0.51
C PHE A 2 5.69 -0.56 0.39
N ASN A 3 4.99 -0.33 1.51
CA ASN A 3 4.68 -1.36 2.51
C ASN A 3 3.17 -1.55 2.75
N LEU A 4 2.35 -1.19 1.75
CA LEU A 4 0.89 -1.39 1.78
C LEU A 4 0.49 -2.82 2.19
N PRO A 5 1.11 -3.90 1.66
CA PRO A 5 0.78 -5.25 2.10
C PRO A 5 1.08 -5.51 3.58
N GLU A 6 2.18 -4.97 4.13
CA GLU A 6 2.53 -5.17 5.54
C GLU A 6 1.64 -4.37 6.49
N MET A 7 1.17 -3.18 6.08
CA MET A 7 0.15 -2.45 6.84
C MET A 7 -1.14 -3.24 6.93
N TYR A 8 -1.67 -3.71 5.80
CA TYR A 8 -2.89 -4.53 5.80
C TYR A 8 -2.69 -5.85 6.54
N LEU A 9 -1.51 -6.47 6.47
CA LEU A 9 -1.18 -7.66 7.28
C LEU A 9 -1.18 -7.36 8.79
N LYS A 10 -0.70 -6.18 9.21
CA LYS A 10 -0.72 -5.76 10.61
C LYS A 10 -2.15 -5.54 11.10
N ASP A 11 -2.98 -4.90 10.29
CA ASP A 11 -4.39 -4.66 10.60
C ASP A 11 -5.18 -5.98 10.65
N LEU A 12 -4.93 -6.90 9.72
CA LEU A 12 -5.47 -8.26 9.75
C LEU A 12 -4.93 -9.08 10.92
N GLY A 13 -3.71 -8.81 11.39
CA GLY A 13 -3.12 -9.46 12.57
C GLY A 13 -3.86 -9.15 13.86
N ARG A 14 -4.49 -7.96 13.95
CA ARG A 14 -5.29 -7.56 15.12
C ARG A 14 -6.52 -8.45 15.33
N LEU A 15 -7.03 -9.08 14.27
CA LEU A 15 -8.15 -10.04 14.34
C LEU A 15 -7.79 -11.29 15.15
N SER A 16 -6.51 -11.67 15.19
CA SER A 16 -6.06 -12.93 15.80
C SER A 16 -6.05 -12.92 17.33
N HIS A 17 -6.05 -11.76 17.96
CA HIS A 17 -5.92 -11.62 19.42
C HIS A 17 -7.25 -11.29 20.12
N LYS A 18 -8.35 -11.20 19.36
CA LYS A 18 -9.66 -10.73 19.82
C LYS A 18 -10.63 -11.90 20.07
N GLN A 19 -11.54 -11.73 21.03
CA GLN A 19 -12.62 -12.69 21.30
C GLN A 19 -13.56 -12.82 20.09
N PRO A 20 -14.24 -13.98 19.88
CA PRO A 20 -15.03 -14.26 18.68
C PRO A 20 -16.07 -13.16 18.35
N ASN A 21 -16.76 -12.65 19.37
CA ASN A 21 -17.77 -11.60 19.21
C ASN A 21 -17.18 -10.21 18.88
N GLU A 22 -15.90 -9.97 19.16
CA GLU A 22 -15.22 -8.73 18.81
C GLU A 22 -14.57 -8.79 17.41
N ARG A 23 -14.38 -9.99 16.83
CA ARG A 23 -13.68 -10.15 15.55
C ARG A 23 -14.47 -9.61 14.37
N SER A 24 -15.79 -9.81 14.33
CA SER A 24 -16.66 -9.27 13.27
C SER A 24 -16.64 -7.74 13.26
N ARG A 25 -16.68 -7.13 14.43
CA ARG A 25 -16.59 -5.66 14.57
C ARG A 25 -15.23 -5.12 14.14
N VAL A 26 -14.13 -5.74 14.57
CA VAL A 26 -12.78 -5.34 14.12
C VAL A 26 -12.60 -5.56 12.62
N TRP A 27 -13.20 -6.61 12.06
CA TRP A 27 -13.22 -6.84 10.61
C TRP A 27 -13.94 -5.71 9.86
N ALA A 28 -15.11 -5.30 10.33
CA ALA A 28 -15.84 -4.17 9.76
C ALA A 28 -15.05 -2.85 9.84
N GLU A 29 -14.40 -2.57 10.98
CA GLU A 29 -13.52 -1.39 11.15
C GLU A 29 -12.33 -1.42 10.17
N VAL A 30 -11.67 -2.57 9.98
CA VAL A 30 -10.59 -2.73 9.00
C VAL A 30 -11.10 -2.52 7.58
N LEU A 31 -12.29 -3.05 7.27
CA LEU A 31 -12.92 -2.94 5.97
C LEU A 31 -13.24 -1.49 5.61
N GLU A 32 -13.82 -0.76 6.56
CA GLU A 32 -14.15 0.65 6.40
C GLU A 32 -12.88 1.48 6.15
N GLU A 33 -11.79 1.24 6.88
CA GLU A 33 -10.53 1.93 6.67
C GLU A 33 -9.93 1.64 5.29
N VAL A 34 -9.99 0.38 4.83
CA VAL A 34 -9.56 -0.03 3.48
C VAL A 34 -10.38 0.69 2.41
N ILE A 35 -11.71 0.68 2.54
CA ILE A 35 -12.63 1.34 1.58
C ILE A 35 -12.36 2.85 1.55
N ARG A 36 -12.19 3.48 2.71
CA ARG A 36 -11.86 4.91 2.83
C ARG A 36 -10.52 5.23 2.16
N GLY A 37 -9.50 4.40 2.40
CA GLY A 37 -8.19 4.52 1.76
C GLY A 37 -8.27 4.39 0.23
N TRP A 38 -9.14 3.52 -0.28
CA TRP A 38 -9.36 3.42 -1.72
C TRP A 38 -10.14 4.60 -2.30
N ALA A 39 -11.09 5.17 -1.58
CA ALA A 39 -11.77 6.39 -2.03
C ALA A 39 -10.77 7.54 -2.24
N ASP A 40 -9.82 7.73 -1.31
CA ASP A 40 -8.72 8.70 -1.48
C ASP A 40 -7.83 8.33 -2.69
N THR A 41 -7.49 7.05 -2.81
CA THR A 41 -6.69 6.53 -3.94
C THR A 41 -7.39 6.78 -5.29
N SER A 42 -8.71 6.61 -5.36
CA SER A 42 -9.52 6.88 -6.55
C SER A 42 -9.53 8.36 -6.92
N GLY A 43 -9.65 9.26 -5.95
CA GLY A 43 -9.54 10.70 -6.18
C GLY A 43 -8.19 11.08 -6.79
N ARG A 44 -7.10 10.52 -6.27
CA ARG A 44 -5.74 10.71 -6.82
C ARG A 44 -5.59 10.10 -8.22
N ALA A 45 -6.16 8.92 -8.47
CA ALA A 45 -6.14 8.30 -9.79
C ALA A 45 -6.86 9.17 -10.84
N ALA A 46 -8.02 9.73 -10.49
CA ALA A 46 -8.74 10.66 -11.36
C ALA A 46 -7.89 11.91 -11.67
N PHE A 47 -7.18 12.45 -10.69
CA PHE A 47 -6.24 13.55 -10.90
C PHE A 47 -5.10 13.17 -11.87
N VAL A 48 -4.48 12.00 -11.71
CA VAL A 48 -3.41 11.52 -12.61
C VAL A 48 -3.93 11.35 -14.03
N ILE A 49 -5.15 10.81 -14.21
CA ILE A 49 -5.80 10.72 -15.52
C ILE A 49 -6.00 12.10 -16.13
N ALA A 50 -6.57 13.04 -15.37
CA ALA A 50 -6.81 14.41 -15.85
C ALA A 50 -5.50 15.10 -16.26
N ALA A 51 -4.44 14.98 -15.46
CA ALA A 51 -3.13 15.54 -15.77
C ALA A 51 -2.48 14.89 -17.01
N SER A 52 -2.68 13.59 -17.20
CA SER A 52 -2.19 12.85 -18.36
C SER A 52 -2.96 13.23 -19.63
N LEU A 53 -4.29 13.41 -19.55
CA LEU A 53 -5.10 13.92 -20.65
C LEU A 53 -4.74 15.36 -21.01
N ALA A 54 -4.48 16.22 -20.02
CA ALA A 54 -3.98 17.57 -20.26
C ALA A 54 -2.62 17.57 -20.97
N SER A 55 -1.74 16.64 -20.60
CA SER A 55 -0.44 16.45 -21.26
C SER A 55 -0.59 15.98 -22.71
N LEU A 56 -1.61 15.16 -22.99
CA LEU A 56 -1.98 14.69 -24.34
C LEU A 56 -2.65 15.75 -25.21
N ALA A 57 -3.25 16.78 -24.61
CA ALA A 57 -3.87 17.88 -25.34
C ALA A 57 -2.84 18.84 -25.98
N VAL A 58 -1.55 18.72 -25.63
CA VAL A 58 -0.47 19.49 -26.24
C VAL A 58 -0.37 19.12 -27.73
N PRO A 59 -0.27 20.10 -28.66
CA PRO A 59 -0.20 19.82 -30.09
C PRO A 59 0.92 18.83 -30.42
N PRO A 60 0.69 17.89 -31.37
CA PRO A 60 1.66 16.85 -31.72
C PRO A 60 2.96 17.43 -32.30
N SER A 61 2.95 18.66 -32.81
CA SER A 61 4.15 19.39 -33.24
C SER A 61 5.12 19.71 -32.10
N LEU A 62 4.65 19.72 -30.85
CA LEU A 62 5.42 20.03 -29.65
C LEU A 62 5.58 18.81 -28.74
N GLN A 63 5.02 17.66 -29.12
CA GLN A 63 4.94 16.48 -28.26
C GLN A 63 5.88 15.37 -28.74
N SER A 64 6.69 14.85 -27.82
CA SER A 64 7.54 13.69 -28.12
C SER A 64 6.79 12.38 -27.88
N SER A 65 7.12 11.34 -28.65
CA SER A 65 6.53 10.00 -28.51
C SER A 65 6.70 9.42 -27.10
N PHE A 66 7.76 9.80 -26.39
CA PHE A 66 8.00 9.39 -25.00
C PHE A 66 6.95 9.98 -24.04
N VAL A 67 6.56 11.24 -24.23
CA VAL A 67 5.56 11.92 -23.40
C VAL A 67 4.17 11.39 -23.67
N THR A 68 3.86 11.13 -24.93
CA THR A 68 2.62 10.46 -25.33
C THR A 68 2.54 9.06 -24.70
N GLY A 69 3.61 8.27 -24.81
CA GLY A 69 3.68 6.93 -24.24
C GLY A 69 3.50 6.92 -22.73
N SER A 70 4.27 7.75 -22.00
CA SER A 70 4.17 7.87 -20.54
C SER A 70 2.78 8.34 -20.08
N SER A 71 2.17 9.30 -20.78
CA SER A 71 0.81 9.76 -20.46
C SER A 71 -0.24 8.66 -20.67
N LEU A 72 -0.13 7.87 -21.75
CA LEU A 72 -1.01 6.73 -21.99
C LEU A 72 -0.82 5.63 -20.94
N THR A 73 0.42 5.30 -20.58
CA THR A 73 0.71 4.34 -19.50
C THR A 73 0.12 4.82 -18.17
N ALA A 74 0.28 6.11 -17.84
CA ALA A 74 -0.30 6.69 -16.63
C ALA A 74 -1.84 6.60 -16.62
N ILE A 75 -2.51 6.84 -17.76
CA ILE A 75 -3.95 6.67 -17.90
C ILE A 75 -4.36 5.22 -17.69
N VAL A 76 -3.71 4.27 -18.36
CA VAL A 76 -4.06 2.84 -18.27
C VAL A 76 -3.92 2.32 -16.83
N LEU A 77 -2.80 2.65 -16.17
CA LEU A 77 -2.56 2.24 -14.79
C LEU A 77 -3.55 2.88 -13.81
N SER A 78 -3.85 4.16 -13.98
CA SER A 78 -4.78 4.89 -13.11
C SER A 78 -6.24 4.46 -13.34
N ALA A 79 -6.64 4.19 -14.58
CA ALA A 79 -7.95 3.62 -14.89
C ALA A 79 -8.07 2.19 -14.35
N GLY A 80 -7.01 1.39 -14.42
CA GLY A 80 -6.92 0.08 -13.78
C GLY A 80 -7.07 0.17 -12.25
N CYS A 81 -6.45 1.17 -11.62
CA CYS A 81 -6.63 1.45 -10.19
C CYS A 81 -8.10 1.73 -9.85
N LEU A 82 -8.80 2.56 -10.66
CA LEU A 82 -10.23 2.83 -10.46
C LEU A 82 -11.08 1.58 -10.66
N GLY A 83 -10.86 0.81 -11.72
CA GLY A 83 -11.60 -0.40 -12.02
C GLY A 83 -11.45 -1.46 -10.94
N ILE A 84 -10.21 -1.72 -10.51
CA ILE A 84 -9.93 -2.71 -9.45
C ILE A 84 -10.43 -2.21 -8.09
N GLY A 85 -10.18 -0.94 -7.75
CA GLY A 85 -10.64 -0.36 -6.48
C GLY A 85 -12.16 -0.39 -6.34
N THR A 86 -12.90 -0.04 -7.40
CA THR A 86 -14.37 -0.09 -7.39
C THR A 86 -14.90 -1.52 -7.32
N LEU A 87 -14.29 -2.46 -8.05
CA LEU A 87 -14.67 -3.88 -8.01
C LEU A 87 -14.45 -4.47 -6.62
N LEU A 88 -13.29 -4.22 -6.00
CA LEU A 88 -13.01 -4.67 -4.65
C LEU A 88 -13.95 -4.01 -3.64
N THR A 89 -14.25 -2.72 -3.77
CA THR A 89 -15.21 -2.02 -2.88
C THR A 89 -16.58 -2.67 -2.95
N ARG A 90 -17.05 -3.06 -4.14
CA ARG A 90 -18.33 -3.77 -4.31
C ARG A 90 -18.31 -5.14 -3.65
N ILE A 91 -17.25 -5.93 -3.88
CA ILE A 91 -17.11 -7.26 -3.28
C ILE A 91 -17.14 -7.15 -1.75
N LEU A 92 -16.39 -6.21 -1.19
CA LEU A 92 -16.30 -6.00 0.25
C LEU A 92 -17.59 -5.42 0.84
N SER A 93 -18.26 -4.49 0.15
CA SER A 93 -19.55 -3.97 0.58
C SER A 93 -20.63 -5.05 0.60
N ASN A 94 -20.63 -5.96 -0.37
CA ASN A 94 -21.55 -7.10 -0.38
C ASN A 94 -21.25 -8.05 0.78
N LEU A 95 -19.98 -8.39 1.00
CA LEU A 95 -19.56 -9.20 2.15
C LEU A 95 -19.94 -8.57 3.51
N ASN A 96 -19.93 -7.24 3.60
CA ASN A 96 -20.33 -6.53 4.82
C ASN A 96 -21.86 -6.56 5.07
N GLN A 97 -22.66 -6.80 4.02
CA GLN A 97 -24.12 -6.87 4.09
C GLN A 97 -24.66 -8.31 4.18
N GLU A 98 -23.81 -9.32 3.96
CA GLU A 98 -24.17 -10.73 4.13
C GLU A 98 -24.31 -11.13 5.61
N ASP A 99 -25.00 -12.25 5.83
CA ASP A 99 -25.28 -12.79 7.16
C ASP A 99 -24.01 -12.94 8.01
N GLU A 100 -24.16 -12.75 9.34
CA GLU A 100 -23.06 -12.85 10.31
C GLU A 100 -22.28 -14.18 10.21
N GLU A 101 -22.95 -15.26 9.78
CA GLU A 101 -22.34 -16.57 9.59
C GLU A 101 -21.32 -16.59 8.45
N VAL A 102 -21.59 -15.90 7.33
CA VAL A 102 -20.66 -15.79 6.20
C VAL A 102 -19.46 -14.93 6.58
N GLN A 103 -19.69 -13.82 7.29
CA GLN A 103 -18.61 -12.99 7.81
C GLN A 103 -17.72 -13.74 8.79
N ARG A 104 -18.33 -14.54 9.68
CA ARG A 104 -17.60 -15.39 10.62
C ARG A 104 -16.73 -16.40 9.88
N ASN A 105 -17.26 -17.07 8.87
CA ASN A 105 -16.51 -18.04 8.05
C ASN A 105 -15.31 -17.39 7.33
N VAL A 106 -15.47 -16.17 6.80
CA VAL A 106 -14.36 -15.43 6.15
C VAL A 106 -13.27 -15.06 7.14
N VAL A 107 -13.66 -14.57 8.32
CA VAL A 107 -12.73 -14.24 9.41
C VAL A 107 -12.01 -15.49 9.90
N GLU A 108 -12.71 -16.60 10.06
CA GLU A 108 -12.13 -17.87 10.49
C GLU A 108 -11.13 -18.41 9.47
N TRP A 109 -11.46 -18.39 8.18
CA TRP A 109 -10.55 -18.73 7.09
C TRP A 109 -9.28 -17.85 7.07
N LEU A 110 -9.43 -16.54 7.34
CA LEU A 110 -8.30 -15.61 7.45
C LEU A 110 -7.39 -15.94 8.64
N LEU A 111 -7.96 -16.37 9.76
CA LEU A 111 -7.20 -16.71 10.96
C LEU A 111 -6.47 -18.04 10.80
N GLU A 112 -7.13 -19.06 10.25
CA GLU A 112 -6.58 -20.40 10.04
C GLU A 112 -5.43 -20.40 9.02
N SER A 113 -5.49 -19.54 8.01
CA SER A 113 -4.50 -19.53 6.92
C SER A 113 -3.67 -18.24 6.88
N PRO A 114 -2.39 -18.27 7.31
CA PRO A 114 -1.49 -17.12 7.13
C PRO A 114 -1.28 -16.78 5.65
N SER A 115 -1.42 -17.76 4.76
CA SER A 115 -1.38 -17.55 3.30
C SER A 115 -2.59 -16.76 2.79
N ALA A 116 -3.77 -16.95 3.38
CA ALA A 116 -4.99 -16.19 3.06
C ALA A 116 -4.84 -14.71 3.43
N ARG A 117 -4.35 -14.42 4.64
CA ARG A 117 -4.04 -13.05 5.09
C ARG A 117 -3.10 -12.33 4.14
N ARG A 118 -2.03 -13.00 3.70
CA ARG A 118 -1.07 -12.43 2.75
C ARG A 118 -1.69 -12.17 1.38
N LYS A 119 -2.56 -13.06 0.89
CA LYS A 119 -3.28 -12.87 -0.38
C LYS A 119 -4.21 -11.67 -0.32
N ILE A 120 -5.03 -11.54 0.73
CA ILE A 120 -5.94 -10.39 0.90
C ILE A 120 -5.15 -9.08 1.02
N ALA A 121 -4.12 -9.05 1.87
CA ALA A 121 -3.28 -7.86 2.01
C ALA A 121 -2.61 -7.44 0.69
N THR A 122 -2.20 -8.43 -0.12
CA THR A 122 -1.66 -8.17 -1.46
C THR A 122 -2.74 -7.57 -2.36
N GLN A 123 -3.93 -8.16 -2.40
CA GLN A 123 -5.05 -7.62 -3.20
C GLN A 123 -5.41 -6.20 -2.80
N PHE A 124 -5.43 -5.89 -1.51
CA PHE A 124 -5.73 -4.55 -1.02
C PHE A 124 -4.67 -3.49 -1.36
N SER A 125 -3.44 -3.94 -1.63
CA SER A 125 -2.35 -3.07 -2.05
C SER A 125 -2.34 -2.74 -3.55
N ILE A 126 -3.04 -3.54 -4.38
CA ILE A 126 -2.98 -3.43 -5.85
C ILE A 126 -3.39 -2.03 -6.35
N PRO A 127 -4.53 -1.44 -5.92
CA PRO A 127 -4.93 -0.10 -6.38
C PRO A 127 -3.85 0.95 -6.08
N GLY A 128 -3.30 0.94 -4.87
CA GLY A 128 -2.23 1.85 -4.47
C GLY A 128 -0.95 1.68 -5.30
N ALA A 129 -0.56 0.44 -5.60
CA ALA A 129 0.60 0.15 -6.44
C ALA A 129 0.41 0.65 -7.89
N LEU A 130 -0.76 0.44 -8.47
CA LEU A 130 -1.09 0.91 -9.82
C LEU A 130 -1.07 2.44 -9.89
N LEU A 131 -1.66 3.12 -8.91
CA LEU A 131 -1.61 4.57 -8.83
C LEU A 131 -0.18 5.10 -8.73
N TRP A 132 0.66 4.45 -7.92
CA TRP A 132 2.07 4.84 -7.75
C TRP A 132 2.83 4.75 -9.07
N TRP A 133 2.69 3.63 -9.79
CA TRP A 133 3.32 3.46 -11.11
C TRP A 133 2.75 4.41 -12.16
N GLY A 134 1.44 4.68 -12.13
CA GLY A 134 0.82 5.67 -13.00
C GLY A 134 1.39 7.07 -12.77
N SER A 135 1.52 7.46 -11.50
CA SER A 135 2.11 8.74 -11.10
C SER A 135 3.59 8.84 -11.48
N ALA A 136 4.35 7.77 -11.29
CA ALA A 136 5.77 7.70 -11.67
C ALA A 136 5.94 7.81 -13.19
N SER A 137 5.07 7.16 -13.97
CA SER A 137 5.08 7.25 -15.43
C SER A 137 4.81 8.68 -15.88
N LEU A 138 3.75 9.32 -15.38
CA LEU A 138 3.44 10.73 -15.68
C LEU A 138 4.61 11.66 -15.31
N GLY A 139 5.14 11.52 -14.09
CA GLY A 139 6.28 12.31 -13.63
C GLY A 139 7.52 12.14 -14.51
N SER A 140 7.79 10.94 -15.01
CA SER A 140 8.90 10.69 -15.94
C SER A 140 8.72 11.42 -17.28
N GLY A 141 7.49 11.45 -17.82
CA GLY A 141 7.16 12.20 -19.03
C GLY A 141 7.31 13.71 -18.83
N THR A 142 6.83 14.24 -17.70
CA THR A 142 6.96 15.66 -17.36
C THR A 142 8.42 16.07 -17.20
N LEU A 143 9.22 15.29 -16.46
CA LEU A 143 10.65 15.55 -16.30
C LEU A 143 11.37 15.53 -17.65
N TYR A 144 11.04 14.59 -18.53
CA TYR A 144 11.61 14.55 -19.87
C TYR A 144 11.33 15.83 -20.64
N MET A 145 10.08 16.32 -20.64
CA MET A 145 9.74 17.60 -21.29
C MET A 145 10.52 18.79 -20.73
N CYS A 146 10.70 18.86 -19.41
CA CYS A 146 11.44 19.96 -18.79
C CYS A 146 12.91 20.02 -19.25
N PHE A 147 13.53 18.88 -19.55
CA PHE A 147 14.96 18.81 -19.85
C PHE A 147 15.31 18.55 -21.32
N ILE A 148 14.35 18.17 -22.17
CA ILE A 148 14.61 17.77 -23.57
C ILE A 148 15.28 18.85 -24.43
N ASN A 149 15.10 20.13 -24.10
CA ASN A 149 15.69 21.27 -24.82
C ASN A 149 16.77 22.00 -24.01
N THR A 150 17.21 21.44 -22.89
CA THR A 150 18.28 22.03 -22.06
C THR A 150 19.67 21.53 -22.49
N ASN A 151 20.72 22.26 -22.12
CA ASN A 151 22.10 21.87 -22.38
C ASN A 151 22.47 20.55 -21.68
N THR A 152 23.37 19.78 -22.29
CA THR A 152 23.81 18.46 -21.79
C THR A 152 24.28 18.51 -20.33
N ALA A 153 25.02 19.54 -19.94
CA ALA A 153 25.46 19.73 -18.56
C ALA A 153 24.29 19.81 -17.57
N THR A 154 23.23 20.55 -17.91
CA THR A 154 22.02 20.68 -17.09
C THR A 154 21.29 19.34 -16.96
N ARG A 155 21.22 18.55 -18.04
CA ARG A 155 20.61 17.20 -18.01
C ARG A 155 21.38 16.25 -17.10
N VAL A 156 22.71 16.30 -17.13
CA VAL A 156 23.58 15.47 -16.28
C VAL A 156 23.37 15.85 -14.81
N ILE A 157 23.41 17.14 -14.47
CA ILE A 157 23.19 17.62 -13.09
C ILE A 157 21.80 17.21 -12.60
N ALA A 158 20.75 17.42 -13.41
CA ALA A 158 19.39 17.03 -13.06
C ALA A 158 19.26 15.50 -12.87
N SER A 159 19.91 14.70 -13.73
CA SER A 159 19.90 13.24 -13.60
C SER A 159 20.59 12.78 -12.32
N VAL A 160 21.76 13.35 -12.01
CA VAL A 160 22.48 13.06 -10.75
C VAL A 160 21.62 13.44 -9.56
N ALA A 161 21.01 14.64 -9.55
CA ALA A 161 20.14 15.09 -8.47
C ALA A 161 18.93 14.16 -8.27
N LEU A 162 18.25 13.77 -9.35
CA LEU A 162 17.13 12.82 -9.30
C LEU A 162 17.57 11.45 -8.77
N LEU A 163 18.75 10.98 -9.18
CA LEU A 163 19.30 9.70 -8.72
C LEU A 163 19.66 9.77 -7.23
N THR A 164 20.26 10.87 -6.76
CA THR A 164 20.55 11.10 -5.34
C THR A 164 19.28 11.19 -4.51
N ILE A 165 18.25 11.90 -4.98
CA ILE A 165 16.94 11.97 -4.31
C ILE A 165 16.30 10.58 -4.26
N GLY A 166 16.33 9.83 -5.36
CA GLY A 166 15.82 8.46 -5.42
C GLY A 166 16.53 7.53 -4.43
N LEU A 167 17.86 7.61 -4.34
CA LEU A 167 18.65 6.85 -3.37
C LEU A 167 18.36 7.27 -1.92
N ALA A 168 18.17 8.57 -1.66
CA ALA A 168 17.80 9.08 -0.35
C ALA A 168 16.40 8.61 0.06
N LEU A 169 15.42 8.67 -0.84
CA LEU A 169 14.08 8.15 -0.57
C LEU A 169 14.10 6.64 -0.34
N TYR A 170 14.92 5.90 -1.10
CA TYR A 170 15.10 4.46 -0.91
C TYR A 170 15.78 4.15 0.44
N SER A 171 16.81 4.89 0.84
CA SER A 171 17.47 4.68 2.13
C SER A 171 16.57 5.05 3.30
N ILE A 172 15.75 6.10 3.18
CA ILE A 172 14.72 6.46 4.17
C ILE A 172 13.66 5.36 4.25
N ALA A 173 13.18 4.85 3.11
CA ALA A 173 12.21 3.75 3.11
C ALA A 173 12.80 2.48 3.75
N ARG A 174 14.08 2.19 3.50
CA ARG A 174 14.79 1.03 4.07
C ARG A 174 15.11 1.18 5.56
N SER A 175 15.49 2.38 6.02
CA SER A 175 15.76 2.64 7.45
C SER A 175 14.50 2.56 8.27
N ASN A 176 13.40 3.19 7.83
CA ASN A 176 12.09 3.01 8.46
C ASN A 176 11.66 1.53 8.52
N PHE A 177 12.05 0.71 7.53
CA PHE A 177 11.82 -0.72 7.56
C PHE A 177 12.67 -1.43 8.62
N LEU A 178 13.98 -1.13 8.68
CA LEU A 178 14.88 -1.73 9.68
C LEU A 178 14.47 -1.34 11.09
N ASP A 179 14.09 -0.09 11.34
CA ASP A 179 13.64 0.36 12.66
C ASP A 179 12.37 -0.37 13.10
N VAL A 180 11.39 -0.55 12.21
CA VAL A 180 10.17 -1.33 12.50
C VAL A 180 10.46 -2.81 12.74
N VAL A 181 11.44 -3.39 12.05
CA VAL A 181 11.86 -4.79 12.25
C VAL A 181 12.65 -4.96 13.54
N LEU A 182 13.54 -4.02 13.88
CA LEU A 182 14.36 -4.06 15.08
C LEU A 182 13.54 -3.78 16.34
N GLU A 183 12.59 -2.83 16.29
CA GLU A 183 11.63 -2.58 17.37
C GLU A 183 10.80 -3.84 17.67
N LYS A 184 10.43 -4.60 16.64
CA LYS A 184 9.74 -5.90 16.79
C LYS A 184 10.62 -6.98 17.41
N SER A 185 11.90 -7.07 17.04
CA SER A 185 12.83 -8.05 17.62
C SER A 185 13.06 -7.77 19.11
N GLY A 186 13.28 -6.51 19.48
CA GLY A 186 13.50 -6.12 20.88
C GLY A 186 12.28 -6.35 21.77
N ASN A 187 11.06 -6.18 21.24
CA ASN A 187 9.84 -6.38 22.02
C ASN A 187 9.47 -7.88 22.17
N GLN A 188 9.87 -8.75 21.23
CA GLN A 188 9.73 -10.20 21.38
C GLN A 188 10.68 -10.77 22.45
N ASP A 189 11.91 -10.28 22.51
CA ASP A 189 12.89 -10.70 23.53
C ASP A 189 12.48 -10.21 24.94
N ALA A 190 11.89 -9.02 25.05
CA ALA A 190 11.34 -8.51 26.31
C ALA A 190 10.12 -9.31 26.81
N MET A 191 9.25 -9.77 25.91
CA MET A 191 8.12 -10.63 26.29
C MET A 191 8.57 -12.01 26.75
N VAL A 192 9.57 -12.63 26.09
CA VAL A 192 10.10 -13.95 26.46
C VAL A 192 10.85 -13.91 27.81
N GLN A 193 11.54 -12.80 28.12
CA GLN A 193 12.15 -12.62 29.46
C GLN A 193 11.13 -12.43 30.57
N SER A 194 9.98 -11.80 30.28
CA SER A 194 8.93 -11.58 31.30
C SER A 194 8.15 -12.86 31.67
N THR A 195 8.05 -13.84 30.76
CA THR A 195 7.39 -15.13 31.03
C THR A 195 8.30 -16.16 31.72
N PHE A 196 9.62 -15.98 31.70
CA PHE A 196 10.57 -16.90 32.34
C PHE A 196 10.93 -16.55 33.80
N PHE A 197 10.46 -15.41 34.33
CA PHE A 197 10.85 -14.92 35.65
C PHE A 197 9.75 -15.00 36.74
N GLN A 198 8.70 -15.78 36.52
CA GLN A 198 7.57 -15.86 37.46
C GLN A 198 7.16 -17.31 37.78
N GLU A 199 8.12 -18.14 38.21
CA GLU A 199 7.80 -19.34 39.00
C GLU A 199 7.78 -18.98 40.50
N PRO A 200 6.67 -19.22 41.22
CA PRO A 200 6.60 -19.02 42.66
C PRO A 200 7.29 -20.19 43.40
N CYS A 201 8.49 -19.95 43.91
CA CYS A 201 9.03 -20.74 45.02
C CYS A 201 8.31 -20.37 46.32
N THR A 202 7.32 -21.16 46.74
CA THR A 202 7.06 -21.35 48.17
C THR A 202 6.70 -22.80 48.45
N MET A 203 7.52 -23.36 49.34
CA MET A 203 7.67 -24.76 49.70
C MET A 203 6.44 -25.35 50.40
N LEU A 204 6.16 -26.62 50.10
CA LEU A 204 5.43 -27.52 50.98
C LEU A 204 6.29 -27.94 52.17
N ALA A 205 5.72 -27.78 53.37
CA ALA A 205 5.70 -28.73 54.50
C ALA A 205 7.03 -29.11 55.20
N PRO A 206 7.04 -29.52 56.48
CA PRO A 206 5.95 -30.12 57.27
C PRO A 206 5.40 -29.31 58.44
#